data_AF-A0A3B0RWW7-F1
#
_entry.id   AF-A0A3B0RWW7-F1
#
_cell.length_a   1.000
_cell.length_b   1.000
_cell.length_c   1.000
_cell.angle_alpha   90.00
_cell.angle_beta   90.00
_cell.angle_gamma   90.00
#
_symmetry.space_group_name_H-M   'P 1'
#
loop_
_entity.id
_entity.type
_entity.pdbx_description
1 polymer ?
#
loop_
_entity_poly.entity_id
_entity_poly.type
_entity_poly.pdbx_seq_one_letter_code
_entity_poly.pdbx_strand_id
1 'polypeptide(L)'
;MELPANLNVNIKVGENTTQQLVEILENILAPGAEVLGAISDHIRIYRTNTVIKAFKKTAKLAEDANVKLVAPPVKFLVPYIEACSLENDDDELGDLWAELLFSAATDFDDYHRSFVGVLSELTPTSARLLKLTLGKRQKG
;
A
#
# COMPACT_ATOMS: atom_id res chain seq x y z
N MET A 1 -14.41 16.03 -17.46
CA MET A 1 -13.12 16.49 -16.91
C MET A 1 -12.13 15.37 -17.23
N GLU A 2 -11.32 15.56 -18.27
CA GLU A 2 -10.37 14.54 -18.73
C GLU A 2 -9.13 14.54 -17.82
N LEU A 3 -8.71 13.36 -17.38
CA LEU A 3 -7.48 13.15 -16.62
C LEU A 3 -6.27 13.34 -17.56
N PRO A 4 -5.17 13.99 -17.13
CA PRO A 4 -3.98 14.11 -17.97
C PRO A 4 -3.34 12.73 -18.16
N ALA A 5 -3.32 12.27 -19.40
CA ALA A 5 -2.93 10.93 -19.85
C ALA A 5 -1.41 10.61 -19.77
N ASN A 6 -0.64 11.25 -18.89
CA ASN A 6 0.80 10.99 -18.79
C ASN A 6 1.29 11.17 -17.36
N LEU A 7 1.10 10.16 -16.51
CA LEU A 7 1.86 10.08 -15.25
C LEU A 7 3.24 9.52 -15.58
N ASN A 8 4.15 10.39 -16.04
CA ASN A 8 5.57 10.05 -16.11
C ASN A 8 6.10 9.93 -14.68
N VAL A 9 6.09 8.72 -14.14
CA VAL A 9 6.67 8.37 -12.84
C VAL A 9 8.20 8.44 -12.97
N ASN A 10 8.72 9.67 -12.99
CA ASN A 10 10.15 9.93 -12.99
C ASN A 10 10.61 9.99 -11.53
N ILE A 11 10.60 8.84 -10.85
CA ILE A 11 11.14 8.73 -9.49
C ILE A 11 12.64 8.88 -9.62
N LYS A 12 13.16 10.08 -9.35
CA LYS A 12 14.57 10.25 -9.05
C LYS A 12 14.83 9.45 -7.79
N VAL A 13 15.65 8.40 -7.89
CA VAL A 13 16.10 7.63 -6.72
C VAL A 13 16.94 8.58 -5.86
N GLY A 14 16.28 9.33 -4.98
CA GLY A 14 16.93 10.16 -3.98
C GLY A 14 17.57 9.27 -2.93
N GLU A 15 18.70 9.71 -2.37
CA GLU A 15 19.52 8.96 -1.41
C GLU A 15 18.80 8.63 -0.07
N ASN A 16 17.53 9.03 0.11
CA ASN A 16 16.74 8.78 1.32
C ASN A 16 15.34 8.20 1.02
N THR A 17 15.10 6.97 1.49
CA THR A 17 13.85 6.17 1.37
C THR A 17 12.59 6.91 1.82
N THR A 18 12.70 7.80 2.81
CA THR A 18 11.58 8.60 3.33
C THR A 18 11.00 9.55 2.28
N GLN A 19 11.86 10.26 1.54
CA GLN A 19 11.43 11.20 0.51
C GLN A 19 10.74 10.47 -0.64
N GLN A 20 11.26 9.31 -1.02
CA GLN A 20 10.64 8.47 -2.05
C GLN A 20 9.22 8.03 -1.65
N LEU A 21 9.02 7.64 -0.39
CA LEU A 21 7.69 7.23 0.06
C LEU A 21 6.72 8.41 0.12
N VAL A 22 7.16 9.59 0.57
CA VAL A 22 6.35 10.83 0.54
C VAL A 22 5.97 11.20 -0.89
N GLU A 23 6.91 11.22 -1.82
CA GLU A 23 6.64 11.48 -3.24
C GLU A 23 5.68 10.45 -3.84
N ILE A 24 5.84 9.17 -3.50
CA ILE A 24 4.94 8.10 -3.95
C ILE A 24 3.54 8.31 -3.37
N LEU A 25 3.42 8.65 -2.08
CA LEU A 25 2.15 8.96 -1.44
C LEU A 25 1.44 10.14 -2.11
N GLU A 26 2.17 11.24 -2.35
CA GLU A 26 1.64 12.43 -3.01
C GLU A 26 1.19 12.16 -4.46
N ASN A 27 1.87 11.26 -5.16
CA ASN A 27 1.56 10.92 -6.54
C ASN A 27 0.41 9.91 -6.65
N ILE A 28 0.28 9.00 -5.68
CA ILE A 28 -0.69 7.90 -5.72
C ILE A 28 -2.01 8.32 -5.07
N LEU A 29 -1.94 8.96 -3.92
CA LEU A 29 -3.10 9.32 -3.13
C LEU A 29 -3.43 10.80 -3.35
N ALA A 30 -4.70 11.11 -3.61
CA ALA A 30 -5.15 12.50 -3.63
C ALA A 30 -4.76 13.20 -2.31
N PRO A 31 -4.31 14.47 -2.34
CA PRO A 31 -3.60 15.11 -1.24
C PRO A 31 -4.42 15.18 0.05
N GLY A 32 -3.77 14.83 1.17
CA GLY A 32 -4.23 15.06 2.53
C GLY A 32 -3.07 15.54 3.40
N ALA A 33 -3.03 16.83 3.75
CA ALA A 33 -1.90 17.43 4.47
C ALA A 33 -1.62 16.77 5.83
N GLU A 34 -2.67 16.28 6.51
CA GLU A 34 -2.55 15.56 7.78
C GLU A 34 -1.83 14.22 7.64
N VAL A 35 -2.05 13.53 6.51
CA VAL A 35 -1.44 12.24 6.22
C VAL A 35 0.07 12.38 6.02
N LEU A 36 0.50 13.40 5.27
CA LEU A 36 1.92 13.62 5.00
C LEU A 36 2.71 13.99 6.27
N GLY A 37 2.14 14.82 7.15
CA GLY A 37 2.76 15.17 8.43
C GLY A 37 2.92 13.97 9.36
N ALA A 38 1.85 13.20 9.56
CA ALA A 38 1.88 12.01 10.40
C ALA A 38 2.84 10.94 9.85
N ILE A 39 2.90 10.79 8.54
CA ILE A 39 3.76 9.80 7.89
C ILE A 39 5.24 10.22 7.98
N SER A 40 5.57 11.50 7.80
CA SER A 40 6.96 12.00 7.87
C SER A 40 7.62 11.71 9.22
N ASP A 41 6.89 11.84 10.33
CA ASP A 41 7.41 11.59 11.68
C ASP A 41 7.68 10.10 11.93
N HIS A 42 6.87 9.22 11.34
CA HIS A 42 6.95 7.77 11.54
C HIS A 42 7.93 7.08 10.56
N ILE A 43 8.05 7.53 9.30
CA ILE A 43 8.88 6.84 8.28
C ILE A 43 10.38 6.85 8.62
N ARG A 44 10.88 7.78 9.44
CA ARG A 44 12.34 7.89 9.73
C ARG A 44 12.96 6.59 10.27
N ILE A 45 12.13 5.68 10.81
CA ILE A 45 12.52 4.39 11.39
C ILE A 45 12.36 3.22 10.39
N TYR A 46 11.58 3.37 9.32
CA TYR A 46 11.13 2.26 8.47
C TYR A 46 11.89 2.23 7.15
N ARG A 47 13.07 1.63 7.20
CA ARG A 47 14.04 1.58 6.10
C ARG A 47 13.92 0.29 5.30
N THR A 48 12.70 -0.07 4.89
CA THR A 48 12.42 -1.36 4.26
C THR A 48 11.79 -1.20 2.88
N ASN A 49 12.29 -1.96 1.91
CA ASN A 49 11.81 -1.95 0.53
C ASN A 49 10.35 -2.39 0.39
N THR A 50 9.82 -3.15 1.36
CA THR A 50 8.50 -3.80 1.29
C THR A 50 7.36 -2.78 1.19
N VAL A 51 7.37 -1.72 2.01
CA VAL A 51 6.35 -0.66 1.95
C VAL A 51 6.38 0.04 0.60
N ILE A 52 7.57 0.46 0.14
CA ILE A 52 7.72 1.12 -1.17
C ILE A 52 7.22 0.21 -2.29
N LYS A 53 7.53 -1.09 -2.25
CA LYS A 53 7.03 -2.06 -3.21
C LYS A 53 5.51 -2.17 -3.16
N ALA A 54 4.91 -2.23 -1.98
CA ALA A 54 3.46 -2.29 -1.82
C ALA A 54 2.77 -1.04 -2.38
N PHE A 55 3.31 0.16 -2.13
CA PHE A 55 2.80 1.39 -2.73
C PHE A 55 2.92 1.40 -4.25
N LYS A 56 4.07 0.98 -4.81
CA LYS A 56 4.25 0.87 -6.27
C LYS A 56 3.27 -0.12 -6.90
N LYS A 57 3.06 -1.29 -6.27
CA LYS A 57 2.08 -2.28 -6.71
C LYS A 57 0.65 -1.70 -6.63
N THR A 58 0.32 -0.96 -5.58
CA THR A 58 -0.97 -0.27 -5.43
C THR A 58 -1.22 0.75 -6.54
N ALA A 59 -0.22 1.56 -6.90
CA ALA A 59 -0.29 2.44 -8.08
C ALA A 59 -0.61 1.66 -9.35
N LYS A 60 0.04 0.51 -9.54
CA LYS A 60 -0.18 -0.31 -10.73
C LYS A 60 -1.60 -0.89 -10.77
N LEU A 61 -2.11 -1.36 -9.63
CA LEU A 61 -3.50 -1.82 -9.50
C LEU A 61 -4.49 -0.71 -9.85
N ALA A 62 -4.23 0.52 -9.40
CA ALA A 62 -5.08 1.67 -9.72
C ALA A 62 -5.06 2.07 -11.19
N GLU A 63 -3.88 2.01 -11.83
CA GLU A 63 -3.74 2.21 -13.28
C GLU A 63 -4.51 1.15 -14.05
N ASP A 64 -4.32 -0.13 -13.72
CA ASP A 64 -4.95 -1.26 -14.41
C ASP A 64 -6.48 -1.26 -14.24
N ALA A 65 -6.97 -0.82 -13.08
CA ALA A 65 -8.41 -0.67 -12.81
C ALA A 65 -9.00 0.67 -13.27
N ASN A 66 -8.17 1.62 -13.72
CA ASN A 66 -8.56 2.99 -14.07
C ASN A 66 -9.37 3.69 -12.95
N VAL A 67 -8.92 3.53 -11.70
CA VAL A 67 -9.54 4.14 -10.52
C VAL A 67 -8.64 5.20 -9.91
N LYS A 68 -9.25 6.22 -9.31
CA LYS A 68 -8.53 7.23 -8.54
C LYS A 68 -8.50 6.81 -7.08
N LEU A 69 -7.32 6.84 -6.48
CA LEU A 69 -7.14 6.54 -5.06
C LEU A 69 -7.27 7.79 -4.19
N VAL A 70 -7.87 7.62 -3.02
CA VAL A 70 -8.01 8.61 -1.97
C VAL A 70 -7.22 8.13 -0.76
N ALA A 71 -6.49 9.02 -0.09
CA ALA A 71 -5.75 8.65 1.09
C ALA A 71 -6.68 8.07 2.18
N PRO A 72 -6.47 6.82 2.64
CA PRO A 72 -7.20 6.31 3.78
C PRO A 72 -6.94 7.15 5.04
N PRO A 73 -7.78 7.04 6.07
CA PRO A 73 -7.56 7.74 7.33
C PRO A 73 -6.18 7.41 7.96
N VAL A 74 -5.56 8.41 8.60
CA VAL A 74 -4.26 8.26 9.31
C VAL A 74 -4.28 7.09 10.29
N LYS A 75 -5.42 6.89 10.96
CA LYS A 75 -5.68 5.80 11.89
C LYS A 75 -5.53 4.40 11.28
N PHE A 76 -5.53 4.26 9.95
CA PHE A 76 -5.20 3.05 9.19
C PHE A 76 -3.79 3.13 8.60
N LEU A 77 -3.45 4.24 7.93
CA LEU A 77 -2.20 4.37 7.19
C LEU A 77 -0.96 4.21 8.07
N VAL A 78 -0.97 4.76 9.29
CA VAL A 78 0.17 4.63 10.20
C VAL A 78 0.37 3.16 10.61
N PRO A 79 -0.60 2.45 11.22
CA PRO A 79 -0.45 1.02 11.50
C PRO A 79 -0.08 0.16 10.28
N TYR A 80 -0.65 0.47 9.10
CA TYR A 80 -0.33 -0.23 7.86
C TYR A 80 1.14 -0.07 7.48
N ILE A 81 1.67 1.15 7.46
CA ILE A 81 3.07 1.42 7.10
C ILE A 81 4.01 0.73 8.09
N GLU A 82 3.72 0.83 9.39
CA GLU A 82 4.53 0.22 10.44
C GLU A 82 4.57 -1.30 10.27
N ALA A 83 3.43 -1.96 10.16
CA ALA A 83 3.35 -3.41 10.01
C ALA A 83 3.97 -3.90 8.69
N CYS A 84 3.64 -3.27 7.56
CA CYS A 84 4.17 -3.63 6.25
C CYS A 84 5.69 -3.43 6.16
N SER A 85 6.25 -2.48 6.92
CA SER A 85 7.71 -2.26 6.94
C SER A 85 8.51 -3.31 7.69
N LEU A 86 7.88 -4.03 8.63
CA LEU A 86 8.50 -5.13 9.36
C LEU A 86 8.46 -6.43 8.55
N GLU A 87 7.68 -6.46 7.48
CA GLU A 87 7.55 -7.62 6.62
C GLU A 87 8.81 -7.86 5.80
N ASN A 88 9.15 -9.14 5.64
CA ASN A 88 10.25 -9.54 4.79
C ASN A 88 9.94 -9.26 3.31
N ASP A 89 10.98 -9.24 2.48
CA ASP A 89 10.82 -9.06 1.04
C ASP A 89 10.33 -10.36 0.37
N ASP A 90 9.09 -10.76 0.70
CA ASP A 90 8.37 -11.91 0.16
C ASP A 90 7.28 -11.42 -0.82
N ASP A 91 7.26 -12.01 -2.01
CA ASP A 91 6.40 -11.52 -3.10
C ASP A 91 4.91 -11.74 -2.79
N GLU A 92 4.54 -12.87 -2.17
CA GLU A 92 3.14 -13.20 -1.88
C GLU A 92 2.54 -12.34 -0.77
N LEU A 93 3.28 -12.10 0.33
CA LEU A 93 2.81 -11.18 1.37
C LEU A 93 2.80 -9.74 0.87
N GLY A 94 3.81 -9.34 0.08
CA GLY A 94 3.85 -8.02 -0.54
C GLY A 94 2.67 -7.72 -1.46
N ASP A 95 2.16 -8.73 -2.18
CA ASP A 95 0.92 -8.60 -2.96
C ASP A 95 -0.30 -8.33 -2.07
N LEU A 96 -0.46 -9.08 -0.97
CA LEU A 96 -1.58 -8.90 -0.04
C LEU A 96 -1.57 -7.52 0.62
N TRP A 97 -0.39 -7.01 0.99
CA TRP A 97 -0.24 -5.66 1.52
C TRP A 97 -0.67 -4.61 0.47
N ALA A 98 -0.26 -4.76 -0.79
CA ALA A 98 -0.67 -3.86 -1.87
C ALA A 98 -2.18 -3.90 -2.13
N GLU A 99 -2.78 -5.09 -2.16
CA GLU A 99 -4.24 -5.27 -2.33
C GLU A 99 -5.01 -4.64 -1.17
N LEU A 100 -4.52 -4.76 0.07
CA LEU A 100 -5.13 -4.13 1.23
C LEU A 100 -5.12 -2.60 1.13
N LEU A 101 -3.98 -2.02 0.74
CA LEU A 101 -3.87 -0.56 0.55
C LEU A 101 -4.75 -0.08 -0.61
N PHE A 102 -4.76 -0.80 -1.74
CA PHE A 102 -5.61 -0.51 -2.88
C PHE A 102 -7.10 -0.49 -2.50
N SER A 103 -7.56 -1.52 -1.79
CA SER A 103 -8.94 -1.62 -1.30
C SER A 103 -9.27 -0.45 -0.36
N ALA A 104 -8.43 -0.21 0.64
CA ALA A 104 -8.62 0.85 1.61
C ALA A 104 -8.61 2.25 0.98
N ALA A 105 -7.83 2.45 -0.08
CA ALA A 105 -7.71 3.72 -0.78
C ALA A 105 -8.79 3.92 -1.87
N THR A 106 -9.56 2.89 -2.19
CA THR A 106 -10.70 2.96 -3.12
C THR A 106 -12.02 3.15 -2.37
N ASP A 107 -12.24 2.38 -1.31
CA ASP A 107 -13.47 2.44 -0.50
C ASP A 107 -13.16 2.04 0.96
N PHE A 108 -12.83 3.03 1.78
CA PHE A 108 -12.38 2.76 3.14
C PHE A 108 -13.52 2.32 4.06
N ASP A 109 -13.25 1.27 4.85
CA ASP A 109 -14.12 0.74 5.92
C ASP A 109 -13.26 0.30 7.12
N ASP A 110 -13.83 0.27 8.32
CA ASP A 110 -13.14 -0.06 9.57
C ASP A 110 -12.55 -1.49 9.57
N TYR A 111 -13.08 -2.43 8.80
CA TYR A 111 -12.50 -3.78 8.70
C TYR A 111 -11.07 -3.76 8.13
N HIS A 112 -10.72 -2.79 7.27
CA HIS A 112 -9.38 -2.70 6.70
C HIS A 112 -8.30 -2.58 7.79
N ARG A 113 -8.62 -1.93 8.92
CA ARG A 113 -7.71 -1.89 10.08
C ARG A 113 -7.46 -3.28 10.65
N SER A 114 -8.50 -4.11 10.78
CA SER A 114 -8.35 -5.48 11.28
C SER A 114 -7.46 -6.32 10.37
N PHE A 115 -7.52 -6.09 9.05
CA PHE A 115 -6.66 -6.79 8.09
C PHE A 115 -5.18 -6.45 8.21
N VAL A 116 -4.82 -5.27 8.74
CA VAL A 116 -3.41 -4.97 9.07
C VAL A 116 -2.87 -5.99 10.08
N GLY A 117 -3.64 -6.26 11.15
CA GLY A 117 -3.29 -7.27 12.15
C GLY A 117 -3.22 -8.67 11.55
N VAL A 118 -4.25 -9.05 10.77
CA VAL A 118 -4.28 -10.35 10.10
C VAL A 118 -3.04 -10.57 9.23
N LEU A 119 -2.70 -9.61 8.36
CA LEU A 119 -1.54 -9.75 7.48
C LEU A 119 -0.24 -9.81 8.27
N SER A 120 -0.09 -9.02 9.34
CA SER A 120 1.12 -9.03 10.17
C SER A 120 1.35 -10.34 10.93
N GLU A 121 0.32 -11.17 11.09
CA GLU A 121 0.41 -12.50 11.70
C GLU A 121 0.60 -13.62 10.67
N LEU A 122 0.47 -13.33 9.37
CA LEU A 122 0.64 -14.35 8.33
C LEU A 122 2.11 -14.69 8.14
N THR A 123 2.37 -15.98 7.96
CA THR A 123 3.63 -16.45 7.37
C THR A 123 3.47 -16.57 5.86
N PRO A 124 4.56 -16.56 5.07
CA PRO A 124 4.50 -16.81 3.63
C PRO A 124 3.78 -18.12 3.27
N THR A 125 3.95 -19.16 4.11
CA THR A 125 3.26 -20.45 3.94
C THR A 125 1.75 -20.30 4.13
N SER A 126 1.31 -19.55 5.15
CA SER A 126 -0.10 -19.27 5.40
C SER A 126 -0.72 -18.44 4.26
N ALA A 127 0.00 -17.43 3.76
CA ALA A 127 -0.43 -16.60 2.64
C ALA A 127 -0.62 -17.44 1.35
N ARG A 128 0.35 -18.30 1.02
CA ARG A 128 0.24 -19.25 -0.09
C ARG A 128 -0.96 -20.18 0.05
N LEU A 129 -1.19 -20.73 1.25
CA LEU A 129 -2.33 -21.60 1.51
C LEU A 129 -3.67 -20.86 1.34
N LEU A 130 -3.75 -19.62 1.82
CA LEU A 130 -4.92 -18.76 1.65
C LEU A 130 -5.21 -18.52 0.16
N LYS A 131 -4.19 -18.17 -0.63
CA LYS A 131 -4.33 -17.96 -2.08
C LYS A 131 -4.80 -19.23 -2.81
N LEU A 132 -4.26 -20.41 -2.43
CA LEU A 132 -4.66 -21.70 -3.00
C LEU A 132 -6.10 -22.10 -2.65
N THR A 133 -6.57 -21.75 -1.46
CA THR A 133 -7.92 -22.11 -0.99
C THR A 133 -8.99 -21.14 -1.49
N LEU A 134 -8.68 -19.84 -1.54
CA LEU A 134 -9.60 -18.82 -2.05
C LEU A 134 -9.62 -18.74 -3.59
N GLY A 135 -8.49 -18.98 -4.26
CA GLY A 135 -8.39 -18.96 -5.72
C GLY A 135 -9.21 -20.06 -6.43
N LYS A 136 -9.68 -21.08 -5.70
CA LYS A 136 -10.56 -22.13 -6.22
C LYS A 136 -12.05 -21.81 -6.07
N ARG A 137 -12.43 -20.67 -5.50
CA ARG A 137 -13.81 -20.34 -5.12
C ARG A 137 -14.37 -19.10 -5.82
N GLN A 138 -13.96 -18.83 -7.06
CA GLN A 138 -14.66 -17.93 -7.99
C GLN A 138 -15.14 -18.71 -9.24
N LYS A 139 -16.09 -19.62 -9.02
CA LYS A 139 -17.06 -20.08 -10.03
C LYS A 139 -18.39 -20.24 -9.30
N GLY A 140 -19.10 -19.14 -9.14
CA GLY A 140 -20.44 -19.05 -8.61
C GLY A 140 -21.08 -17.81 -9.20
#